data_AF-A0A8H6TPE9-F1
#
_entry.id   AF-A0A8H6TPE9-F1
#
_cell.length_a   1.000
_cell.length_b   1.000
_cell.length_c   1.000
_cell.angle_alpha   90.00
_cell.angle_beta   90.00
_cell.angle_gamma   90.00
#
_symmetry.space_group_name_H-M   'P 1'
#
loop_
_entity.id
_entity.type
_entity.pdbx_description
1 polymer ?
#
loop_
_entity_poly.entity_id
_entity_poly.type
_entity_poly.pdbx_seq_one_letter_code
_entity_poly.pdbx_strand_id
1 'polypeptide(L)'
;MPEIRECIAAYQFAQWGFREFIQPTDGTVLHIYYDPTYEEGASLSGYAGHPQLLEHTSTCLRGSGSKSQKPLWPPFRGAHSAPLVLRAIDATNRALILDFTVAHLLVCGAVTLWSCHSHPPASVPAAHVAPVVLKARMERCHHEGSEGCAFHLSFDRGRKLTVKVSSGGFSVAIAFVFNTRVLAFVSGDNLFEPYWSRTRFSIPPTPDGAPHDFLRIIAEWIRTHALKPRSLNTVAHVTITDLQDQFHGVGRYTIMELFFLAGLPPMITTRELFTNASRTARFISALYTFTVEARDKIWDKFLKSAIHDGIIAPTLEQRLRFASWLHVWAKERALMPDRMAQLVDEINDKIGKYDPFEPSYILAALRVSHNLGHLIFGQLLWNQIRGDMSYASTVDPITALFQQTIHVAFGHQADTHLKPGHIQSLQHEGLNCWRPVFCYLLVKRAKANSAKPATKGGQVWSILKMHVPS
;
A
#
# COMPACT_ATOMS: atom_id res chain seq x y z
N MET A 1 7.16 4.78 0.91
CA MET A 1 6.70 3.92 -0.21
C MET A 1 5.20 3.76 -0.07
N PRO A 2 4.43 3.85 -1.16
CA PRO A 2 2.99 3.65 -1.11
C PRO A 2 2.68 2.19 -0.74
N GLU A 3 1.64 2.01 0.07
CA GLU A 3 1.17 0.67 0.46
C GLU A 3 -0.01 0.27 -0.44
N ILE A 4 -0.56 -0.94 -0.26
CA ILE A 4 -1.55 -1.54 -1.19
C ILE A 4 -2.73 -0.59 -1.46
N ARG A 5 -3.29 0.04 -0.42
CA ARG A 5 -4.47 0.92 -0.55
C ARG A 5 -4.15 2.19 -1.32
N GLU A 6 -3.00 2.83 -1.09
CA GLU A 6 -2.59 4.02 -1.84
C GLU A 6 -2.31 3.69 -3.30
N CYS A 7 -1.70 2.54 -3.58
CA CYS A 7 -1.44 2.11 -4.96
C CYS A 7 -2.74 1.87 -5.73
N ILE A 8 -3.69 1.16 -5.12
CA ILE A 8 -5.02 0.93 -5.72
C ILE A 8 -5.76 2.26 -5.90
N ALA A 9 -5.69 3.16 -4.92
CA ALA A 9 -6.32 4.46 -5.01
C ALA A 9 -5.75 5.30 -6.17
N ALA A 10 -4.43 5.37 -6.28
CA ALA A 10 -3.76 6.08 -7.36
C ALA A 10 -4.06 5.47 -8.73
N TYR A 11 -4.15 4.13 -8.80
CA TYR A 11 -4.52 3.42 -10.02
C TYR A 11 -5.92 3.79 -10.48
N GLN A 12 -6.91 3.70 -9.59
CA GLN A 12 -8.29 4.03 -9.92
C GLN A 12 -8.44 5.48 -10.34
N PHE A 13 -7.76 6.40 -9.65
CA PHE A 13 -7.76 7.81 -10.03
C PHE A 13 -7.12 8.04 -11.40
N ALA A 14 -5.94 7.48 -11.65
CA ALA A 14 -5.26 7.61 -12.94
C ALA A 14 -6.08 6.99 -14.07
N GLN A 15 -6.69 5.82 -13.84
CA GLN A 15 -7.53 5.14 -14.82
C GLN A 15 -8.83 5.88 -15.12
N TRP A 16 -9.48 6.47 -14.10
CA TRP A 16 -10.61 7.37 -14.29
C TRP A 16 -10.18 8.57 -15.14
N GLY A 17 -9.08 9.22 -14.76
CA GLY A 17 -8.56 10.37 -15.45
C GLY A 17 -8.19 10.12 -16.91
N PHE A 18 -7.57 8.96 -17.19
CA PHE A 18 -7.24 8.52 -18.53
C PHE A 18 -8.50 8.34 -19.39
N ARG A 19 -9.51 7.65 -18.87
CA ARG A 19 -10.77 7.39 -19.59
C ARG A 19 -11.57 8.66 -19.85
N GLU A 20 -11.72 9.51 -18.85
CA GLU A 20 -12.55 10.71 -18.94
C GLU A 20 -11.90 11.84 -19.75
N PHE A 21 -10.57 11.97 -19.70
CA PHE A 21 -9.90 13.17 -20.20
C PHE A 21 -8.88 12.93 -21.30
N ILE A 22 -8.18 11.79 -21.32
CA ILE A 22 -7.08 11.55 -22.26
C ILE A 22 -7.54 10.72 -23.46
N GLN A 23 -8.15 9.55 -23.22
CA GLN A 23 -8.61 8.63 -24.26
C GLN A 23 -9.52 9.31 -25.32
N PRO A 24 -10.37 10.31 -24.98
CA PRO A 24 -11.18 11.00 -25.97
C PRO A 24 -10.45 12.06 -26.82
N THR A 25 -9.25 12.54 -26.42
CA THR A 25 -8.66 13.80 -26.96
C THR A 25 -7.22 13.68 -27.51
N ASP A 26 -6.81 12.48 -27.93
CA ASP A 26 -5.45 12.08 -28.32
C ASP A 26 -4.52 11.84 -27.12
N GLY A 27 -4.02 10.59 -27.00
CA GLY A 27 -3.09 10.14 -25.96
C GLY A 27 -1.62 10.41 -26.27
N THR A 28 -1.31 11.17 -27.33
CA THR A 28 0.05 11.52 -27.70
C THR A 28 0.66 12.52 -26.71
N VAL A 29 1.79 12.14 -26.11
CA VAL A 29 2.58 13.02 -25.22
C VAL A 29 3.31 14.06 -26.07
N LEU A 30 3.02 15.33 -25.83
CA LEU A 30 3.67 16.47 -26.47
C LEU A 30 4.97 16.84 -25.77
N HIS A 31 4.92 16.93 -24.44
CA HIS A 31 6.04 17.33 -23.61
C HIS A 31 6.08 16.54 -22.30
N ILE A 32 7.27 16.35 -21.76
CA ILE A 32 7.47 15.82 -20.42
C ILE A 32 8.11 16.93 -19.59
N TYR A 33 7.59 17.19 -18.39
CA TYR A 33 8.15 18.16 -17.45
C TYR A 33 8.55 17.49 -16.14
N TYR A 34 9.47 18.09 -15.41
CA TYR A 34 9.88 17.67 -14.08
C TYR A 34 10.37 18.87 -13.26
N ASP A 35 10.24 18.81 -11.94
CA ASP A 35 10.85 19.77 -11.03
C ASP A 35 12.27 19.33 -10.72
N PRO A 36 13.31 20.09 -11.12
CA PRO A 36 14.69 19.76 -10.75
C PRO A 36 14.89 19.96 -9.24
N THR A 37 15.76 19.14 -8.65
CA THR A 37 16.18 19.38 -7.26
C THR A 37 16.91 20.71 -7.16
N TYR A 38 17.15 21.21 -5.94
CA TYR A 38 17.91 22.45 -5.78
C TYR A 38 19.30 22.36 -6.44
N GLU A 39 19.98 21.23 -6.28
CA GLU A 39 21.31 20.97 -6.85
C GLU A 39 21.26 20.90 -8.38
N GLU A 40 20.26 20.23 -8.94
CA GLU A 40 20.07 20.18 -10.40
C GLU A 40 19.73 21.56 -10.97
N GLY A 41 18.83 22.27 -10.29
CA GLY A 41 18.38 23.60 -10.66
C GLY A 41 19.49 24.65 -10.60
N ALA A 42 20.44 24.51 -9.65
CA ALA A 42 21.59 25.41 -9.53
C ALA A 42 22.50 25.38 -10.78
N SER A 43 22.50 24.28 -11.54
CA SER A 43 23.23 24.16 -12.81
C SER A 43 22.48 24.77 -14.00
N LEU A 44 21.19 25.06 -13.84
CA LEU A 44 20.33 25.60 -14.88
C LEU A 44 20.26 27.13 -14.76
N SER A 45 20.75 27.83 -15.79
CA SER A 45 20.70 29.29 -15.84
C SER A 45 19.25 29.79 -15.75
N GLY A 46 18.95 30.62 -14.75
CA GLY A 46 17.63 31.20 -14.54
C GLY A 46 16.60 30.28 -13.86
N TYR A 47 17.04 29.20 -13.19
CA TYR A 47 16.12 28.38 -12.40
C TYR A 47 15.51 29.18 -11.24
N ALA A 48 14.18 29.30 -11.25
CA ALA A 48 13.40 30.01 -10.24
C ALA A 48 12.40 29.09 -9.51
N GLY A 49 12.70 27.79 -9.42
CA GLY A 49 11.80 26.82 -8.78
C GLY A 49 10.61 26.38 -9.64
N HIS A 50 10.74 26.44 -10.98
CA HIS A 50 9.67 26.04 -11.90
C HIS A 50 9.97 24.70 -12.58
N PRO A 51 8.94 23.91 -12.94
CA PRO A 51 9.12 22.70 -13.73
C PRO A 51 9.88 23.00 -15.03
N GLN A 52 10.84 22.14 -15.35
CA GLN A 52 11.65 22.22 -16.55
C GLN A 52 11.20 21.19 -17.57
N LEU A 53 11.34 21.53 -18.85
CA LEU A 53 11.11 20.61 -19.95
C LEU A 53 12.17 19.50 -19.90
N LEU A 54 11.73 18.25 -19.84
CA LEU A 54 12.60 17.08 -19.93
C LEU A 54 12.86 16.78 -21.41
N GLU A 55 13.98 17.30 -21.92
CA GLU A 55 14.40 17.01 -23.29
C GLU A 55 14.87 15.56 -23.45
N HIS A 56 14.85 15.06 -24.69
CA HIS A 56 15.25 13.69 -25.02
C HIS A 56 16.75 13.40 -24.79
N THR A 57 17.55 14.45 -24.66
CA THR A 57 18.98 14.41 -24.30
C THR A 57 19.21 14.48 -22.79
N SER A 58 18.15 14.64 -21.98
CA SER A 58 18.29 14.81 -20.54
C SER A 58 18.88 13.57 -19.88
N THR A 59 19.92 13.77 -19.09
CA THR A 59 20.55 12.76 -18.23
C THR A 59 20.04 12.83 -16.79
N CYS A 60 18.92 13.54 -16.55
CA CYS A 60 18.38 13.70 -15.20
C CYS A 60 17.96 12.36 -14.61
N LEU A 61 18.38 12.11 -13.37
CA LEU A 61 18.10 10.90 -12.62
C LEU A 61 17.21 11.20 -11.40
N ARG A 62 16.35 10.25 -11.03
CA ARG A 62 15.49 10.31 -9.83
C ARG A 62 15.55 9.01 -9.04
N GLY A 63 15.49 9.12 -7.71
CA GLY A 63 15.52 7.98 -6.80
C GLY A 63 16.01 8.37 -5.40
N SER A 64 15.78 7.49 -4.41
CA SER A 64 16.07 7.75 -2.99
C SER A 64 17.55 7.58 -2.60
N GLY A 65 18.48 7.56 -3.55
CA GLY A 65 19.91 7.37 -3.30
C GLY A 65 20.71 7.16 -4.60
N SER A 66 22.04 7.29 -4.51
CA SER A 66 22.93 7.22 -5.69
C SER A 66 22.85 5.90 -6.46
N LYS A 67 22.54 4.78 -5.77
CA LYS A 67 22.40 3.45 -6.40
C LYS A 67 21.00 3.19 -6.98
N SER A 68 19.99 3.95 -6.56
CA SER A 68 18.59 3.82 -7.02
C SER A 68 18.18 4.95 -7.96
N GLN A 69 19.09 5.85 -8.32
CA GLN A 69 18.85 6.89 -9.31
C GLN A 69 18.62 6.26 -10.69
N LYS A 70 17.45 6.53 -11.27
CA LYS A 70 17.01 6.05 -12.59
C LYS A 70 16.71 7.23 -13.52
N PRO A 71 16.95 7.09 -14.82
CA PRO A 71 16.70 8.16 -15.77
C PRO A 71 15.22 8.50 -15.85
N LEU A 72 14.89 9.79 -15.79
CA LEU A 72 13.53 10.27 -15.99
C LEU A 72 13.06 10.08 -17.45
N TRP A 73 13.98 10.23 -18.41
CA TRP A 73 13.71 9.98 -19.83
C TRP A 73 14.00 8.52 -20.19
N PRO A 74 13.25 7.88 -21.12
CA PRO A 74 13.53 6.53 -21.56
C PRO A 74 14.95 6.41 -22.16
N PRO A 75 15.90 5.68 -21.54
CA PRO A 75 17.31 5.72 -21.93
C PRO A 75 17.59 5.06 -23.28
N PHE A 76 16.65 4.26 -23.77
CA PHE A 76 16.76 3.52 -25.02
C PHE A 76 16.14 4.26 -26.22
N ARG A 77 15.74 5.51 -26.04
CA ARG A 77 15.11 6.34 -27.07
C ARG A 77 16.04 7.45 -27.52
N GLY A 78 16.30 7.53 -28.82
CA GLY A 78 16.97 8.67 -29.45
C GLY A 78 16.00 9.76 -29.91
N ALA A 79 16.53 10.85 -30.47
CA ALA A 79 15.78 12.02 -30.95
C ALA A 79 14.66 11.69 -31.97
N HIS A 80 14.87 10.68 -32.81
CA HIS A 80 13.94 10.29 -33.89
C HIS A 80 13.02 9.13 -33.52
N SER A 81 12.79 8.90 -32.23
CA SER A 81 11.92 7.81 -31.76
C SER A 81 10.44 8.15 -31.96
N ALA A 82 9.64 7.14 -32.32
CA ALA A 82 8.18 7.28 -32.49
C ALA A 82 7.51 7.89 -31.24
N PRO A 83 6.48 8.74 -31.37
CA PRO A 83 5.89 9.46 -30.25
C PRO A 83 5.43 8.52 -29.11
N LEU A 84 5.51 9.00 -27.87
CA LEU A 84 4.90 8.29 -26.73
C LEU A 84 3.39 8.49 -26.83
N VAL A 85 2.63 7.43 -26.99
CA VAL A 85 1.16 7.47 -27.00
C VAL A 85 0.65 6.63 -25.84
N LEU A 86 0.02 7.26 -24.85
CA LEU A 86 -0.55 6.57 -23.70
C LEU A 86 -1.76 5.73 -24.13
N ARG A 87 -1.64 4.40 -24.03
CA ARG A 87 -2.67 3.43 -24.45
C ARG A 87 -3.44 2.84 -23.28
N ALA A 88 -2.77 2.62 -22.17
CA ALA A 88 -3.34 2.00 -21.00
C ALA A 88 -2.62 2.47 -19.73
N ILE A 89 -3.34 2.33 -18.61
CA ILE A 89 -2.79 2.45 -17.27
C ILE A 89 -3.13 1.14 -16.56
N ASP A 90 -2.12 0.49 -16.01
CA ASP A 90 -2.22 -0.68 -15.16
C ASP A 90 -1.60 -0.38 -13.79
N ALA A 91 -1.69 -1.35 -12.87
CA ALA A 91 -1.01 -1.27 -11.59
C ALA A 91 -0.56 -2.64 -11.08
N THR A 92 0.44 -2.58 -10.20
CA THR A 92 0.78 -3.64 -9.24
C THR A 92 0.42 -3.15 -7.85
N ASN A 93 0.59 -3.99 -6.83
CA ASN A 93 0.38 -3.57 -5.44
C ASN A 93 1.38 -2.50 -4.93
N ARG A 94 2.38 -2.10 -5.73
CA ARG A 94 3.44 -1.14 -5.32
C ARG A 94 3.65 0.02 -6.31
N ALA A 95 3.12 -0.09 -7.52
CA ALA A 95 3.48 0.81 -8.60
C ALA A 95 2.38 0.92 -9.66
N LEU A 96 2.34 2.06 -10.34
CA LEU A 96 1.54 2.27 -11.54
C LEU A 96 2.36 1.93 -12.78
N ILE A 97 1.70 1.41 -13.80
CA ILE A 97 2.31 1.14 -15.11
C ILE A 97 1.60 1.99 -16.14
N LEU A 98 2.33 2.84 -16.84
CA LEU A 98 1.85 3.60 -18.00
C LEU A 98 2.35 2.93 -19.27
N ASP A 99 1.42 2.50 -20.12
CA ASP A 99 1.74 1.89 -21.42
C ASP A 99 1.78 2.97 -22.50
N PHE A 100 2.99 3.28 -22.98
CA PHE A 100 3.24 4.27 -24.02
C PHE A 100 3.62 3.65 -25.37
N THR A 101 2.92 2.63 -25.89
CA THR A 101 3.14 1.96 -27.22
C THR A 101 4.54 1.37 -27.48
N VAL A 102 5.58 2.20 -27.45
CA VAL A 102 6.99 1.90 -27.69
C VAL A 102 7.83 1.88 -26.40
N ALA A 103 7.21 2.23 -25.27
CA ALA A 103 7.84 2.21 -23.96
C ALA A 103 6.79 1.97 -22.88
N HIS A 104 7.20 1.37 -21.78
CA HIS A 104 6.39 1.24 -20.57
C HIS A 104 7.10 1.93 -19.43
N LEU A 105 6.37 2.72 -18.65
CA LEU A 105 6.87 3.37 -17.44
C LEU A 105 6.24 2.74 -16.21
N LEU A 106 7.05 2.14 -15.36
CA LEU A 106 6.67 1.72 -14.02
C LEU A 106 7.03 2.85 -13.04
N VAL A 107 6.02 3.41 -12.38
CA VAL A 107 6.13 4.49 -11.41
C VAL A 107 6.11 3.91 -10.00
N CYS A 108 7.28 3.84 -9.37
CA CYS A 108 7.43 3.45 -7.98
C CYS A 108 7.46 4.70 -7.07
N GLY A 109 6.82 4.65 -5.91
CA GLY A 109 7.02 5.66 -4.86
C GLY A 109 6.13 6.92 -4.91
N ALA A 110 5.43 7.17 -6.01
CA ALA A 110 4.84 8.48 -6.32
C ALA A 110 3.43 8.78 -5.77
N VAL A 111 3.01 8.16 -4.67
CA VAL A 111 1.68 8.41 -4.10
C VAL A 111 1.81 8.84 -2.64
N THR A 112 2.13 10.12 -2.43
CA THR A 112 1.91 10.74 -1.12
C THR A 112 0.43 11.09 -0.97
N LEU A 113 -0.34 10.17 -0.37
CA LEU A 113 -1.46 10.56 0.49
C LEU A 113 -0.85 10.82 1.88
N TRP A 114 -0.81 12.08 2.29
CA TRP A 114 -0.16 12.52 3.52
C TRP A 114 -0.62 11.70 4.75
N SER A 115 0.32 11.05 5.46
CA SER A 115 0.07 10.47 6.78
C SER A 115 0.38 11.53 7.85
N CYS A 116 -0.64 12.01 8.56
CA CYS A 116 -0.45 12.94 9.68
C CYS A 116 0.16 12.20 10.89
N HIS A 117 1.35 12.62 11.33
CA HIS A 117 1.84 12.43 12.70
C HIS A 117 2.44 13.76 13.19
N SER A 118 1.66 14.55 13.93
CA SER A 118 2.05 15.34 15.12
C SER A 118 0.93 16.32 15.53
N HIS A 119 0.83 16.56 16.83
CA HIS A 119 -0.17 17.41 17.50
C HIS A 119 -0.25 18.84 16.94
N PRO A 120 -1.42 19.52 17.02
CA PRO A 120 -1.54 20.90 16.57
C PRO A 120 -0.93 21.87 17.59
N PRO A 121 -0.12 22.86 17.19
CA PRO A 121 -0.10 24.13 17.88
C PRO A 121 -1.39 24.90 17.55
N ALA A 122 -1.91 25.64 18.53
CA ALA A 122 -3.04 26.54 18.32
C ALA A 122 -2.68 27.63 17.30
N SER A 123 -3.67 27.98 16.46
CA SER A 123 -3.72 29.13 15.53
C SER A 123 -2.68 29.20 14.40
N VAL A 124 -2.90 28.45 13.32
CA VAL A 124 -2.49 28.80 11.95
C VAL A 124 -3.59 28.33 10.98
N PRO A 125 -4.05 29.14 10.00
CA PRO A 125 -5.02 28.71 9.01
C PRO A 125 -4.43 27.60 8.10
N ALA A 126 -5.16 26.50 7.98
CA ALA A 126 -4.72 25.29 7.28
C ALA A 126 -4.59 25.53 5.76
N ALA A 127 -3.38 25.40 5.22
CA ALA A 127 -3.12 25.41 3.78
C ALA A 127 -3.25 24.00 3.18
N HIS A 128 -3.93 23.93 2.03
CA HIS A 128 -4.34 22.72 1.31
C HIS A 128 -3.26 22.20 0.34
N VAL A 129 -2.98 20.88 0.33
CA VAL A 129 -2.10 20.23 -0.67
C VAL A 129 -2.55 18.79 -0.96
N ALA A 130 -2.46 18.40 -2.24
CA ALA A 130 -3.28 17.40 -2.93
C ALA A 130 -2.53 16.77 -4.14
N PRO A 131 -2.54 15.44 -4.39
CA PRO A 131 -1.91 14.85 -5.58
C PRO A 131 -2.81 14.56 -6.81
N VAL A 132 -2.12 14.52 -7.96
CA VAL A 132 -2.50 14.24 -9.36
C VAL A 132 -3.48 15.23 -10.00
N VAL A 133 -3.02 16.01 -10.98
CA VAL A 133 -3.82 17.03 -11.69
C VAL A 133 -4.30 16.53 -13.05
N LEU A 134 -5.60 16.67 -13.33
CA LEU A 134 -6.26 16.48 -14.62
C LEU A 134 -7.35 17.54 -14.86
N LYS A 135 -6.96 18.82 -14.82
CA LYS A 135 -7.58 19.89 -15.64
C LYS A 135 -6.66 21.11 -15.66
N ALA A 136 -6.11 21.44 -16.82
CA ALA A 136 -5.82 22.81 -17.18
C ALA A 136 -6.66 23.08 -18.43
N ARG A 137 -7.78 23.79 -18.29
CA ARG A 137 -8.46 24.33 -19.48
C ARG A 137 -7.55 25.45 -19.98
N MET A 138 -7.12 25.35 -21.23
CA MET A 138 -6.34 26.39 -21.90
C MET A 138 -7.28 27.57 -22.20
N GLU A 139 -7.69 28.31 -21.17
CA GLU A 139 -8.47 29.54 -21.33
C GLU A 139 -7.52 30.71 -21.53
N ARG A 140 -7.89 31.60 -22.46
CA ARG A 140 -7.21 32.89 -22.66
C ARG A 140 -7.38 33.70 -21.38
N CYS A 141 -6.29 34.04 -20.71
CA CYS A 141 -6.33 34.98 -19.59
C CYS A 141 -6.81 36.36 -20.07
N HIS A 142 -7.99 36.77 -19.63
CA HIS A 142 -8.32 38.17 -19.37
C HIS A 142 -8.35 38.33 -17.84
N HIS A 143 -7.57 39.28 -17.33
CA HIS A 143 -7.50 39.62 -15.91
C HIS A 143 -8.84 40.17 -15.39
N GLU A 144 -9.30 39.74 -14.21
CA GLU A 144 -9.42 40.57 -12.99
C GLU A 144 -10.16 39.83 -11.85
N GLY A 145 -9.59 39.87 -10.63
CA GLY A 145 -10.31 39.87 -9.36
C GLY A 145 -10.97 38.58 -8.84
N SER A 146 -10.20 37.62 -8.30
CA SER A 146 -10.71 36.73 -7.25
C SER A 146 -9.59 36.16 -6.37
N GLU A 147 -9.61 36.51 -5.07
CA GLU A 147 -8.75 35.90 -4.05
C GLU A 147 -9.30 34.53 -3.65
N GLY A 148 -8.92 33.51 -4.42
CA GLY A 148 -9.07 32.10 -4.05
C GLY A 148 -7.76 31.37 -4.33
N CYS A 149 -7.40 30.39 -3.50
CA CYS A 149 -6.24 29.52 -3.73
C CYS A 149 -6.49 28.66 -4.99
N ALA A 150 -6.24 29.22 -6.16
CA ALA A 150 -6.38 28.55 -7.45
C ALA A 150 -5.01 28.06 -7.91
N PHE A 151 -4.92 26.76 -8.21
CA PHE A 151 -3.80 26.21 -8.97
C PHE A 151 -3.93 26.63 -10.42
N HIS A 152 -3.26 27.72 -10.80
CA HIS A 152 -3.27 28.16 -12.19
C HIS A 152 -2.09 27.54 -12.95
N LEU A 153 -2.34 26.42 -13.63
CA LEU A 153 -1.45 25.95 -14.70
C LEU A 153 -1.76 26.79 -15.94
N SER A 154 -0.98 27.84 -16.17
CA SER A 154 -1.06 28.62 -17.40
C SER A 154 0.05 28.21 -18.35
N PHE A 155 -0.32 27.97 -19.61
CA PHE A 155 0.61 27.91 -20.72
C PHE A 155 0.59 29.29 -21.37
N ASP A 156 1.66 30.05 -21.20
CA ASP A 156 1.87 31.21 -22.04
C ASP A 156 2.16 30.73 -23.48
N ARG A 157 1.85 31.53 -24.50
CA ARG A 157 1.93 31.19 -25.94
C ARG A 157 3.37 30.86 -26.44
N GLY A 158 4.29 30.51 -25.56
CA GLY A 158 5.69 30.18 -25.82
C GLY A 158 6.38 29.27 -24.78
N ARG A 159 5.76 28.13 -24.38
CA ARG A 159 6.43 26.94 -23.78
C ARG A 159 6.68 26.88 -22.25
N LYS A 160 6.29 27.88 -21.46
CA LYS A 160 6.55 27.86 -20.01
C LYS A 160 5.31 27.43 -19.21
N LEU A 161 5.40 26.28 -18.55
CA LEU A 161 4.45 25.87 -17.51
C LEU A 161 4.81 26.63 -16.23
N THR A 162 3.94 27.53 -15.77
CA THR A 162 4.14 28.22 -14.50
C THR A 162 3.17 27.65 -13.47
N VAL A 163 3.71 27.00 -12.43
CA VAL A 163 2.95 26.57 -11.25
C VAL A 163 3.28 27.54 -10.12
N LYS A 164 2.31 28.36 -9.69
CA LYS A 164 2.44 29.13 -8.44
C LYS A 164 1.76 28.32 -7.33
N VAL A 165 2.56 27.77 -6.43
CA VAL A 165 2.06 27.09 -5.23
C VAL A 165 2.19 28.05 -4.05
N SER A 166 1.06 28.47 -3.48
CA SER A 166 1.04 29.21 -2.22
C SER A 166 1.32 28.26 -1.06
N SER A 167 2.46 28.47 -0.39
CA SER A 167 2.85 28.03 0.97
C SER A 167 2.76 26.55 1.40
N GLY A 168 2.38 25.62 0.53
CA GLY A 168 2.47 24.17 0.77
C GLY A 168 3.16 23.46 -0.39
N GLY A 169 4.49 23.54 -0.47
CA GLY A 169 5.27 23.11 -1.63
C GLY A 169 5.17 21.60 -1.89
N PHE A 170 4.50 21.22 -2.97
CA PHE A 170 4.71 19.93 -3.62
C PHE A 170 5.61 20.13 -4.83
N SER A 171 6.33 19.08 -5.20
CA SER A 171 7.14 19.04 -6.40
C SER A 171 6.50 18.11 -7.44
N VAL A 172 6.54 18.51 -8.70
CA VAL A 172 6.18 17.72 -9.86
C VAL A 172 7.34 16.78 -10.16
N ALA A 173 7.24 15.53 -9.70
CA ALA A 173 8.27 14.54 -9.97
C ALA A 173 8.39 14.23 -11.47
N ILE A 174 7.24 14.08 -12.15
CA ILE A 174 7.14 14.03 -13.60
C ILE A 174 5.73 14.46 -14.04
N ALA A 175 5.62 15.15 -15.17
CA ALA A 175 4.33 15.47 -15.80
C ALA A 175 4.36 15.19 -17.30
N PHE A 176 3.30 14.57 -17.80
CA PHE A 176 3.08 14.30 -19.22
C PHE A 176 2.03 15.27 -19.75
N VAL A 177 2.40 16.09 -20.72
CA VAL A 177 1.51 17.06 -21.37
C VAL A 177 0.93 16.45 -22.63
N PHE A 178 -0.39 16.44 -22.71
CA PHE A 178 -1.20 16.07 -23.87
C PHE A 178 -1.81 17.33 -24.48
N ASN A 179 -2.52 17.19 -25.61
CA ASN A 179 -3.09 18.34 -26.32
C ASN A 179 -3.99 19.23 -25.45
N THR A 180 -4.83 18.63 -24.60
CA THR A 180 -5.79 19.39 -23.78
C THR A 180 -5.62 19.19 -22.28
N ARG A 181 -4.67 18.35 -21.85
CA ARG A 181 -4.56 17.87 -20.46
C ARG A 181 -3.12 17.65 -20.06
N VAL A 182 -2.88 17.59 -18.75
CA VAL A 182 -1.60 17.21 -18.15
C VAL A 182 -1.88 16.06 -17.20
N LEU A 183 -1.04 15.03 -17.20
CA LEU A 183 -1.00 14.00 -16.16
C LEU A 183 0.26 14.22 -15.34
N ALA A 184 0.11 14.66 -14.08
CA ALA A 184 1.24 14.96 -13.21
C ALA A 184 1.33 13.99 -12.02
N PHE A 185 2.52 13.46 -11.78
CA PHE A 185 2.88 12.73 -10.57
C PHE A 185 3.61 13.69 -9.65
N VAL A 186 2.96 14.04 -8.54
CA VAL A 186 3.49 14.99 -7.57
C VAL A 186 3.92 14.28 -6.29
N SER A 187 5.01 14.73 -5.69
CA SER A 187 5.48 14.27 -4.39
C SER A 187 5.88 15.46 -3.51
N GLY A 188 5.78 15.30 -2.20
CA GLY A 188 6.30 16.30 -1.26
C GLY A 188 7.82 16.35 -1.18
N ASP A 189 8.50 15.25 -1.54
CA ASP A 189 9.93 15.04 -1.31
C ASP A 189 10.68 14.50 -2.54
N ASN A 190 10.03 14.53 -3.71
CA ASN A 190 10.56 13.94 -4.95
C ASN A 190 11.00 12.46 -4.82
N LEU A 191 10.45 11.69 -3.87
CA LEU A 191 10.61 10.23 -3.82
C LEU A 191 9.82 9.56 -4.94
N PHE A 192 10.34 9.70 -6.14
CA PHE A 192 9.83 9.15 -7.39
C PHE A 192 10.93 8.32 -8.04
N GLU A 193 10.62 7.08 -8.40
CA GLU A 193 11.59 6.18 -9.01
C GLU A 193 11.00 5.60 -10.32
N PRO A 194 11.34 6.19 -11.48
CA PRO A 194 10.83 5.71 -12.76
C PRO A 194 11.63 4.51 -13.25
N TYR A 195 10.92 3.52 -13.77
CA TYR A 195 11.51 2.38 -14.46
C TYR A 195 10.95 2.33 -15.88
N TRP A 196 11.83 2.50 -16.87
CA TRP A 196 11.48 2.41 -18.27
C TRP A 196 11.81 1.03 -18.84
N SER A 197 10.91 0.47 -19.64
CA SER A 197 11.13 -0.80 -20.35
C SER A 197 10.60 -0.73 -21.78
N ARG A 198 11.24 -1.48 -22.69
CA ARG A 198 10.73 -1.72 -24.06
C ARG A 198 9.62 -2.76 -24.08
N THR A 199 9.64 -3.67 -23.12
CA THR A 199 8.63 -4.72 -22.96
C THR A 199 7.72 -4.37 -21.82
N ARG A 200 6.45 -4.78 -21.93
CA ARG A 200 5.48 -4.60 -20.84
C ARG A 200 6.01 -5.26 -19.58
N PHE A 201 5.90 -4.55 -18.46
CA PHE A 201 6.25 -5.12 -17.16
C PHE A 201 5.35 -6.31 -16.86
N SER A 202 5.92 -7.41 -16.37
CA SER A 202 5.13 -8.52 -15.85
C SER A 202 4.39 -8.03 -14.61
N ILE A 203 3.07 -8.02 -14.66
CA ILE A 203 2.23 -7.74 -13.48
C ILE A 203 2.25 -9.02 -12.64
N PRO A 204 2.75 -8.97 -11.38
CA PRO A 204 2.70 -10.14 -10.52
C PRO A 204 1.24 -10.60 -10.35
N PRO A 205 0.97 -11.91 -10.34
CA PRO A 205 -0.34 -12.45 -10.01
C PRO A 205 -0.90 -11.80 -8.74
N THR A 206 -2.09 -11.22 -8.84
CA THR A 206 -2.78 -10.65 -7.70
C THR A 206 -3.76 -11.67 -7.12
N PRO A 207 -4.14 -11.54 -5.83
CA PRO A 207 -5.08 -12.46 -5.21
C PRO A 207 -6.40 -12.58 -5.98
N ASP A 208 -6.88 -11.47 -6.55
CA ASP A 208 -8.16 -11.36 -7.26
C ASP A 208 -8.11 -11.65 -8.77
N GLY A 209 -6.96 -11.41 -9.42
CA GLY A 209 -6.81 -11.58 -10.86
C GLY A 209 -6.35 -12.99 -11.27
N ALA A 210 -5.47 -13.59 -10.47
CA ALA A 210 -4.91 -14.91 -10.72
C ALA A 210 -4.65 -15.64 -9.37
N PRO A 211 -5.71 -15.99 -8.62
CA PRO A 211 -5.61 -16.51 -7.26
C PRO A 211 -4.69 -17.73 -7.13
N HIS A 212 -4.77 -18.69 -8.05
CA HIS A 212 -3.94 -19.89 -8.00
C HIS A 212 -2.44 -19.57 -8.18
N ASP A 213 -2.10 -18.72 -9.15
CA ASP A 213 -0.71 -18.30 -9.37
C ASP A 213 -0.18 -17.44 -8.23
N PHE A 214 -1.03 -16.59 -7.65
CA PHE A 214 -0.70 -15.83 -6.45
C PHE A 214 -0.36 -16.79 -5.29
N LEU A 215 -1.20 -17.79 -5.01
CA LEU A 215 -0.92 -18.79 -3.97
C LEU A 215 0.37 -19.56 -4.25
N ARG A 216 0.65 -19.90 -5.51
CA ARG A 216 1.89 -20.59 -5.92
C ARG A 216 3.13 -19.75 -5.62
N ILE A 217 3.09 -18.46 -5.93
CA ILE A 217 4.18 -17.52 -5.64
C ILE A 217 4.41 -17.37 -4.14
N ILE A 218 3.34 -17.24 -3.36
CA ILE A 218 3.45 -17.15 -1.90
C ILE A 218 4.00 -18.45 -1.31
N ALA A 219 3.55 -19.62 -1.79
CA ALA A 219 4.06 -20.92 -1.35
C ALA A 219 5.58 -21.05 -1.60
N GLU A 220 6.03 -20.63 -2.77
CA GLU A 220 7.45 -20.64 -3.15
C GLU A 220 8.26 -19.65 -2.29
N TRP A 221 7.73 -18.46 -2.03
CA TRP A 221 8.39 -17.50 -1.16
C TRP A 221 8.56 -18.05 0.26
N ILE A 222 7.52 -18.68 0.82
CA ILE A 222 7.59 -19.27 2.16
C ILE A 222 8.72 -20.31 2.21
N ARG A 223 8.78 -21.20 1.21
CA ARG A 223 9.83 -22.22 1.09
C ARG A 223 11.22 -21.60 1.01
N THR A 224 11.40 -20.61 0.14
CA THR A 224 12.71 -20.06 -0.19
C THR A 224 13.22 -19.03 0.82
N HIS A 225 12.33 -18.41 1.60
CA HIS A 225 12.70 -17.31 2.50
C HIS A 225 12.29 -17.52 3.95
N ALA A 226 11.01 -17.82 4.20
CA ALA A 226 10.47 -17.87 5.55
C ALA A 226 10.94 -19.11 6.34
N LEU A 227 11.08 -20.25 5.66
CA LEU A 227 11.50 -21.51 6.30
C LEU A 227 13.02 -21.66 6.47
N LYS A 228 13.81 -20.64 6.11
CA LYS A 228 15.26 -20.64 6.35
C LYS A 228 15.57 -20.53 7.85
N PRO A 229 16.56 -21.27 8.40
CA PRO A 229 16.88 -21.26 9.83
C PRO A 229 17.09 -19.85 10.43
N ARG A 230 17.70 -18.93 9.66
CA ARG A 230 17.92 -17.54 10.07
C ARG A 230 16.62 -16.74 10.20
N SER A 231 15.62 -17.04 9.39
CA SER A 231 14.33 -16.32 9.36
C SER A 231 13.35 -16.87 10.39
N LEU A 232 13.42 -18.15 10.76
CA LEU A 232 12.42 -18.80 11.62
C LEU A 232 12.18 -18.06 12.95
N ASN A 233 13.23 -17.52 13.56
CA ASN A 233 13.13 -16.87 14.87
C ASN A 233 13.01 -15.34 14.79
N THR A 234 12.96 -14.77 13.59
CA THR A 234 12.68 -13.33 13.43
C THR A 234 11.19 -13.07 13.60
N VAL A 235 10.84 -11.83 13.96
CA VAL A 235 9.43 -11.40 14.00
C VAL A 235 8.88 -11.40 12.56
N ALA A 236 7.73 -12.02 12.34
CA ALA A 236 7.20 -12.30 11.01
C ALA A 236 7.00 -11.02 10.18
N HIS A 237 6.52 -9.92 10.79
CA HIS A 237 6.34 -8.67 10.05
C HIS A 237 7.66 -8.15 9.49
N VAL A 238 8.77 -8.29 10.21
CA VAL A 238 10.11 -7.86 9.73
C VAL A 238 10.49 -8.67 8.50
N THR A 239 10.34 -10.00 8.55
CA THR A 239 10.63 -10.88 7.40
C THR A 239 9.79 -10.53 6.18
N ILE A 240 8.49 -10.25 6.39
CA ILE A 240 7.56 -9.89 5.31
C ILE A 240 7.91 -8.52 4.73
N THR A 241 8.21 -7.53 5.57
CA THR A 241 8.48 -6.15 5.13
C THR A 241 9.89 -5.94 4.63
N ASP A 242 10.86 -6.78 4.98
CA ASP A 242 12.25 -6.67 4.50
C ASP A 242 12.43 -7.43 3.18
N LEU A 243 11.69 -8.52 2.97
CA LEU A 243 11.72 -9.34 1.75
C LEU A 243 10.50 -9.04 0.87
N GLN A 244 10.31 -7.76 0.53
CA GLN A 244 9.12 -7.21 -0.16
C GLN A 244 8.90 -7.75 -1.58
N ASP A 245 9.79 -8.59 -2.09
CA ASP A 245 9.80 -9.11 -3.45
C ASP A 245 8.49 -9.83 -3.82
N GLN A 246 7.74 -10.34 -2.84
CA GLN A 246 6.45 -11.02 -3.07
C GLN A 246 5.28 -10.39 -2.31
N PHE A 247 5.55 -9.65 -1.24
CA PHE A 247 4.56 -8.88 -0.49
C PHE A 247 4.56 -7.40 -0.89
N HIS A 248 4.44 -7.16 -2.19
CA HIS A 248 4.39 -5.82 -2.77
C HIS A 248 3.31 -4.97 -2.09
N GLY A 249 3.69 -3.77 -1.65
CA GLY A 249 2.77 -2.83 -1.01
C GLY A 249 2.45 -3.13 0.47
N VAL A 250 2.98 -4.20 1.05
CA VAL A 250 2.81 -4.46 2.49
C VAL A 250 3.84 -3.65 3.26
N GLY A 251 3.46 -2.42 3.63
CA GLY A 251 4.27 -1.57 4.48
C GLY A 251 3.92 -1.69 5.96
N ARG A 252 4.27 -0.66 6.74
CA ARG A 252 4.18 -0.69 8.21
C ARG A 252 2.75 -0.69 8.70
N TYR A 253 1.86 0.07 8.06
CA TYR A 253 0.48 0.11 8.53
C TYR A 253 -0.31 -1.09 8.01
N THR A 254 -0.08 -1.48 6.76
CA THR A 254 -0.73 -2.62 6.13
C THR A 254 -0.43 -3.88 6.90
N ILE A 255 0.82 -4.16 7.27
CA ILE A 255 1.13 -5.40 8.00
C ILE A 255 0.42 -5.49 9.36
N MET A 256 0.22 -4.36 10.04
CA MET A 256 -0.54 -4.33 11.30
C MET A 256 -2.03 -4.58 11.07
N GLU A 257 -2.61 -4.01 10.02
CA GLU A 257 -3.99 -4.29 9.61
C GLU A 257 -4.17 -5.77 9.21
N LEU A 258 -3.23 -6.34 8.44
CA LEU A 258 -3.27 -7.74 8.03
C LEU A 258 -3.23 -8.69 9.22
N PHE A 259 -2.37 -8.43 10.21
CA PHE A 259 -2.32 -9.21 11.44
C PHE A 259 -3.60 -9.09 12.27
N PHE A 260 -4.19 -7.89 12.34
CA PHE A 260 -5.48 -7.74 13.00
C PHE A 260 -6.59 -8.54 12.31
N LEU A 261 -6.72 -8.41 10.98
CA LEU A 261 -7.71 -9.16 10.20
C LEU A 261 -7.51 -10.67 10.32
N ALA A 262 -6.27 -11.13 10.36
CA ALA A 262 -5.93 -12.54 10.54
C ALA A 262 -6.07 -13.03 11.99
N GLY A 263 -6.31 -12.14 12.97
CA GLY A 263 -6.31 -12.47 14.38
C GLY A 263 -4.95 -12.98 14.87
N LEU A 264 -3.86 -12.34 14.46
CA LEU A 264 -2.50 -12.75 14.79
C LEU A 264 -1.79 -11.68 15.64
N PRO A 265 -0.97 -12.08 16.64
CA PRO A 265 -0.22 -11.12 17.43
C PRO A 265 0.92 -10.49 16.59
N PRO A 266 1.18 -9.18 16.69
CA PRO A 266 2.23 -8.53 15.88
C PRO A 266 3.66 -9.02 16.10
N MET A 267 3.89 -9.69 17.24
CA MET A 267 5.17 -10.26 17.63
C MET A 267 5.33 -11.74 17.27
N ILE A 268 4.36 -12.31 16.54
CA ILE A 268 4.46 -13.69 16.06
C ILE A 268 5.76 -13.87 15.27
N THR A 269 6.48 -14.95 15.55
CA THR A 269 7.70 -15.29 14.82
C THR A 269 7.37 -15.84 13.43
N THR A 270 8.32 -15.75 12.51
CA THR A 270 8.22 -16.37 11.18
C THR A 270 7.91 -17.87 11.29
N ARG A 271 8.52 -18.57 12.25
CA ARG A 271 8.23 -19.98 12.55
C ARG A 271 6.76 -20.17 12.93
N GLU A 272 6.30 -19.50 13.98
CA GLU A 272 4.93 -19.66 14.48
C GLU A 272 3.86 -19.34 13.43
N LEU A 273 4.14 -18.40 12.53
CA LEU A 273 3.25 -18.06 11.42
C LEU A 273 3.30 -19.12 10.32
N PHE A 274 4.49 -19.34 9.73
CA PHE A 274 4.64 -20.08 8.47
C PHE A 274 4.82 -21.59 8.63
N THR A 275 4.97 -22.11 9.86
CA THR A 275 4.88 -23.56 10.12
C THR A 275 3.49 -23.99 10.61
N ASN A 276 2.54 -23.06 10.73
CA ASN A 276 1.16 -23.36 11.10
C ASN A 276 0.20 -23.08 9.92
N ALA A 277 -0.54 -24.12 9.49
CA ALA A 277 -1.42 -24.05 8.33
C ALA A 277 -2.54 -23.02 8.50
N SER A 278 -3.20 -23.00 9.66
CA SER A 278 -4.30 -22.07 9.94
C SER A 278 -3.82 -20.62 9.96
N ARG A 279 -2.74 -20.32 10.68
CA ARG A 279 -2.18 -18.95 10.78
C ARG A 279 -1.72 -18.44 9.42
N THR A 280 -1.02 -19.27 8.65
CA THR A 280 -0.60 -18.93 7.28
C THR A 280 -1.80 -18.65 6.39
N ALA A 281 -2.80 -19.53 6.39
CA ALA A 281 -4.01 -19.37 5.57
C ALA A 281 -4.81 -18.13 5.96
N ARG A 282 -4.94 -17.82 7.26
CA ARG A 282 -5.57 -16.58 7.75
C ARG A 282 -4.82 -15.33 7.29
N PHE A 283 -3.49 -15.33 7.37
CA PHE A 283 -2.67 -14.21 6.91
C PHE A 283 -2.84 -13.95 5.40
N ILE A 284 -2.80 -15.00 4.58
CA ILE A 284 -3.01 -14.90 3.12
C ILE A 284 -4.43 -14.42 2.81
N SER A 285 -5.43 -14.93 3.53
CA SER A 285 -6.83 -14.52 3.38
C SER A 285 -7.08 -13.06 3.81
N ALA A 286 -6.36 -12.59 4.84
CA ALA A 286 -6.35 -11.19 5.23
C ALA A 286 -5.75 -10.31 4.12
N LEU A 287 -4.64 -10.72 3.51
CA LEU A 287 -4.03 -10.01 2.38
C LEU A 287 -4.96 -9.92 1.17
N TYR A 288 -5.62 -11.03 0.82
CA TYR A 288 -6.66 -11.05 -0.21
C TYR A 288 -7.77 -10.05 0.12
N THR A 289 -8.35 -10.15 1.32
CA THR A 289 -9.49 -9.33 1.74
C THR A 289 -9.11 -7.85 1.73
N PHE A 290 -7.94 -7.51 2.28
CA PHE A 290 -7.45 -6.14 2.32
C PHE A 290 -7.31 -5.53 0.93
N THR A 291 -6.82 -6.31 -0.04
CA THR A 291 -6.65 -5.89 -1.45
C THR A 291 -8.00 -5.69 -2.14
N VAL A 292 -8.90 -6.66 -2.02
CA VAL A 292 -10.23 -6.60 -2.65
C VAL A 292 -11.08 -5.48 -2.06
N GLU A 293 -11.07 -5.29 -0.75
CA GLU A 293 -11.80 -4.18 -0.13
C GLU A 293 -11.29 -2.82 -0.58
N ALA A 294 -9.97 -2.68 -0.76
CA ALA A 294 -9.41 -1.46 -1.30
C ALA A 294 -9.94 -1.20 -2.72
N ARG A 295 -9.86 -2.21 -3.59
CA ARG A 295 -10.37 -2.11 -4.97
C ARG A 295 -11.86 -1.77 -5.01
N ASP A 296 -12.67 -2.44 -4.21
CA ASP A 296 -14.13 -2.34 -4.33
C ASP A 296 -14.70 -1.13 -3.59
N LYS A 297 -14.02 -0.63 -2.55
CA LYS A 297 -14.59 0.40 -1.66
C LYS A 297 -13.86 1.74 -1.72
N ILE A 298 -12.58 1.81 -2.09
CA ILE A 298 -11.81 3.05 -1.92
C ILE A 298 -12.29 4.18 -2.83
N TRP A 299 -12.75 3.82 -4.04
CA TRP A 299 -13.29 4.76 -5.02
C TRP A 299 -14.48 5.54 -4.46
N ASP A 300 -15.55 4.80 -4.13
CA ASP A 300 -16.82 5.40 -3.72
C ASP A 300 -16.76 5.99 -2.31
N LYS A 301 -16.02 5.36 -1.39
CA LYS A 301 -15.95 5.84 0.00
C LYS A 301 -15.06 7.06 0.20
N PHE A 302 -13.97 7.19 -0.57
CA PHE A 302 -12.95 8.19 -0.29
C PHE A 302 -12.62 9.04 -1.50
N LEU A 303 -12.20 8.40 -2.61
CA LEU A 303 -11.63 9.13 -3.74
C LEU A 303 -12.62 10.06 -4.41
N LYS A 304 -13.79 9.56 -4.81
CA LYS A 304 -14.76 10.33 -5.60
C LYS A 304 -15.10 11.69 -4.97
N SER A 305 -15.27 11.71 -3.65
CA SER A 305 -15.60 12.94 -2.91
C SER A 305 -14.42 13.90 -2.73
N ALA A 306 -13.18 13.42 -2.87
CA ALA A 306 -11.95 14.20 -2.70
C ALA A 306 -11.44 14.78 -4.03
N ILE A 307 -12.09 14.48 -5.15
CA ILE A 307 -11.67 14.99 -6.47
C ILE A 307 -12.31 16.35 -6.72
N HIS A 308 -11.46 17.37 -6.88
CA HIS A 308 -11.86 18.75 -7.17
C HIS A 308 -11.08 19.22 -8.40
N ASP A 309 -11.80 19.58 -9.47
CA ASP A 309 -11.20 20.02 -10.75
C ASP A 309 -10.13 19.09 -11.31
N GLY A 310 -10.37 17.77 -11.17
CA GLY A 310 -9.43 16.75 -11.62
C GLY A 310 -8.20 16.61 -10.73
N ILE A 311 -8.23 17.10 -9.49
CA ILE A 311 -7.17 16.96 -8.48
C ILE A 311 -7.68 16.22 -7.25
N ILE A 312 -6.91 15.28 -6.66
CA ILE A 312 -7.28 14.68 -5.38
C ILE A 312 -6.90 15.62 -4.23
N ALA A 313 -7.84 16.43 -3.76
CA ALA A 313 -7.67 17.41 -2.70
C ALA A 313 -8.54 17.10 -1.46
N PRO A 314 -8.19 16.07 -0.66
CA PRO A 314 -9.03 15.67 0.47
C PRO A 314 -8.97 16.68 1.61
N THR A 315 -10.14 17.04 2.14
CA THR A 315 -10.29 17.81 3.38
C THR A 315 -9.75 17.05 4.59
N LEU A 316 -9.51 17.74 5.70
CA LEU A 316 -9.10 17.10 6.95
C LEU A 316 -10.12 16.04 7.39
N GLU A 317 -11.42 16.34 7.29
CA GLU A 317 -12.48 15.39 7.62
C GLU A 317 -12.39 14.13 6.75
N GLN A 318 -12.21 14.26 5.44
CA GLN A 318 -12.05 13.13 4.52
C GLN A 318 -10.84 12.26 4.89
N ARG A 319 -9.70 12.88 5.27
CA ARG A 319 -8.51 12.16 5.76
C ARG A 319 -8.80 11.41 7.06
N LEU A 320 -9.52 12.03 8.00
CA LEU A 320 -9.92 11.39 9.25
C LEU A 320 -10.91 10.23 9.03
N ARG A 321 -11.78 10.31 8.01
CA ARG A 321 -12.63 9.18 7.61
C ARG A 321 -11.83 7.99 7.07
N PHE A 322 -10.74 8.25 6.34
CA PHE A 322 -9.85 7.17 5.92
C PHE A 322 -9.12 6.55 7.12
N ALA A 323 -8.60 7.38 8.04
CA ALA A 323 -7.98 6.89 9.27
C ALA A 323 -8.96 6.08 10.15
N SER A 324 -10.24 6.49 10.21
CA SER A 324 -11.26 5.75 10.95
C SER A 324 -11.63 4.41 10.30
N TRP A 325 -11.45 4.27 8.98
CA TRP A 325 -11.67 3.03 8.24
C TRP A 325 -10.58 1.96 8.45
N LEU A 326 -9.39 2.34 8.88
CA LEU A 326 -8.36 1.39 9.33
C LEU A 326 -8.81 0.74 10.66
N HIS A 327 -8.51 -0.52 10.93
CA HIS A 327 -8.99 -1.18 12.15
C HIS A 327 -8.13 -0.81 13.37
N VAL A 328 -6.80 -0.81 13.21
CA VAL A 328 -5.85 -0.73 14.32
C VAL A 328 -4.74 0.30 14.13
N TRP A 329 -4.41 0.68 12.89
CA TRP A 329 -3.31 1.60 12.66
C TRP A 329 -3.58 2.98 13.25
N ALA A 330 -2.58 3.51 13.94
CA ALA A 330 -2.63 4.82 14.62
C ALA A 330 -3.83 4.97 15.60
N LYS A 331 -4.33 3.85 16.14
CA LYS A 331 -5.40 3.82 17.14
C LYS A 331 -4.88 3.23 18.44
N GLU A 332 -5.42 3.71 19.57
CA GLU A 332 -5.12 3.11 20.88
C GLU A 332 -6.04 1.93 21.19
N ARG A 333 -7.27 1.97 20.65
CA ARG A 333 -8.32 0.99 20.83
C ARG A 333 -8.95 0.66 19.48
N ALA A 334 -9.39 -0.58 19.30
CA ALA A 334 -10.20 -1.03 18.18
C ALA A 334 -11.56 -1.49 18.67
N LEU A 335 -12.57 -1.24 17.85
CA LEU A 335 -13.91 -1.80 18.03
C LEU A 335 -13.92 -3.17 17.35
N MET A 336 -14.36 -4.20 18.06
CA MET A 336 -14.35 -5.59 17.59
C MET A 336 -15.60 -6.37 18.03
N PRO A 337 -15.92 -7.49 17.38
CA PRO A 337 -16.99 -8.38 17.83
C PRO A 337 -16.71 -8.99 19.19
N ASP A 338 -17.79 -9.35 19.89
CA ASP A 338 -17.74 -9.89 21.25
C ASP A 338 -16.91 -11.17 21.31
N ARG A 339 -17.05 -12.04 20.31
CA ARG A 339 -16.25 -13.26 20.15
C ARG A 339 -14.74 -12.99 20.10
N MET A 340 -14.30 -11.97 19.38
CA MET A 340 -12.88 -11.59 19.32
C MET A 340 -12.42 -10.96 20.64
N ALA A 341 -13.27 -10.10 21.23
CA ALA A 341 -12.97 -9.43 22.49
C ALA A 341 -12.74 -10.41 23.63
N GLN A 342 -13.56 -11.46 23.73
CA GLN A 342 -13.38 -12.53 24.72
C GLN A 342 -12.00 -13.20 24.60
N LEU A 343 -11.56 -13.51 23.38
CA LEU A 343 -10.23 -14.11 23.16
C LEU A 343 -9.10 -13.13 23.49
N VAL A 344 -9.27 -11.85 23.18
CA VAL A 344 -8.30 -10.81 23.56
C VAL A 344 -8.19 -10.70 25.09
N ASP A 345 -9.32 -10.74 25.79
CA ASP A 345 -9.36 -10.70 27.25
C ASP A 345 -8.67 -11.95 27.86
N GLU A 346 -8.97 -13.15 27.35
CA GLU A 346 -8.30 -14.40 27.75
C GLU A 346 -6.77 -14.36 27.58
N ILE A 347 -6.29 -13.80 26.46
CA ILE A 347 -4.85 -13.64 26.20
C ILE A 347 -4.23 -12.64 27.19
N ASN A 348 -4.90 -11.51 27.44
CA ASN A 348 -4.41 -10.49 28.37
C ASN A 348 -4.32 -11.01 29.81
N ASP A 349 -5.26 -11.86 30.20
CA ASP A 349 -5.29 -12.54 31.50
C ASP A 349 -4.27 -13.68 31.59
N LYS A 350 -3.54 -13.97 30.50
CA LYS A 350 -2.57 -15.07 30.36
C LYS A 350 -3.18 -16.47 30.54
N ILE A 351 -4.49 -16.58 30.31
CA ILE A 351 -5.25 -17.84 30.38
C ILE A 351 -5.43 -18.41 28.97
N GLY A 352 -5.44 -17.55 27.95
CA GLY A 352 -5.65 -17.89 26.55
C GLY A 352 -4.42 -18.49 25.88
N LYS A 353 -4.63 -19.61 25.17
CA LYS A 353 -3.66 -20.24 24.25
C LYS A 353 -4.09 -20.15 22.77
N TYR A 354 -5.25 -19.55 22.52
CA TYR A 354 -5.87 -19.45 21.19
C TYR A 354 -5.69 -18.05 20.64
N ASP A 355 -5.64 -17.95 19.31
CA ASP A 355 -5.51 -16.68 18.61
C ASP A 355 -6.84 -15.91 18.62
N PRO A 356 -6.83 -14.56 18.77
CA PRO A 356 -8.06 -13.75 18.81
C PRO A 356 -8.58 -13.53 17.39
N PHE A 357 -9.09 -14.60 16.77
CA PHE A 357 -9.50 -14.61 15.37
C PHE A 357 -10.99 -14.39 15.19
N GLU A 358 -11.32 -13.53 14.22
CA GLU A 358 -12.68 -13.20 13.81
C GLU A 358 -12.85 -13.45 12.31
N PRO A 359 -13.57 -14.52 11.90
CA PRO A 359 -13.64 -14.92 10.49
C PRO A 359 -14.37 -13.92 9.59
N SER A 360 -15.27 -13.10 10.14
CA SER A 360 -16.00 -12.09 9.36
C SER A 360 -15.08 -11.03 8.73
N TYR A 361 -13.90 -10.80 9.32
CA TYR A 361 -12.90 -9.87 8.79
C TYR A 361 -12.19 -10.36 7.53
N ILE A 362 -12.22 -11.66 7.23
CA ILE A 362 -11.62 -12.23 6.02
C ILE A 362 -12.69 -12.85 5.10
N LEU A 363 -13.95 -12.49 5.30
CA LEU A 363 -15.09 -13.11 4.60
C LEU A 363 -15.01 -12.96 3.07
N ALA A 364 -14.42 -11.86 2.58
CA ALA A 364 -14.21 -11.67 1.14
C ALA A 364 -13.32 -12.76 0.53
N ALA A 365 -12.26 -13.18 1.26
CA ALA A 365 -11.39 -14.27 0.83
C ALA A 365 -12.05 -15.65 1.00
N LEU A 366 -12.94 -15.83 1.98
CA LEU A 366 -13.63 -17.11 2.18
C LEU A 366 -14.68 -17.40 1.09
N ARG A 367 -15.22 -16.35 0.45
CA ARG A 367 -16.25 -16.45 -0.59
C ARG A 367 -15.75 -16.82 -1.98
N VAL A 368 -14.43 -16.84 -2.22
CA VAL A 368 -13.90 -17.19 -3.54
C VAL A 368 -13.73 -18.70 -3.74
N SER A 369 -13.71 -19.14 -5.00
CA SER A 369 -13.53 -20.54 -5.40
C SER A 369 -12.25 -21.20 -4.86
N HIS A 370 -11.19 -20.42 -4.69
CA HIS A 370 -9.88 -20.88 -4.23
C HIS A 370 -9.56 -20.43 -2.79
N ASN A 371 -10.59 -20.38 -1.94
CA ASN A 371 -10.41 -20.02 -0.54
C ASN A 371 -9.60 -21.08 0.23
N LEU A 372 -8.99 -20.66 1.34
CA LEU A 372 -8.18 -21.51 2.22
C LEU A 372 -8.95 -21.93 3.49
N GLY A 373 -10.28 -21.96 3.46
CA GLY A 373 -11.11 -22.22 4.64
C GLY A 373 -10.80 -23.56 5.30
N HIS A 374 -10.51 -24.61 4.52
CA HIS A 374 -10.15 -25.92 5.05
C HIS A 374 -8.85 -25.93 5.85
N LEU A 375 -7.88 -25.06 5.52
CA LEU A 375 -6.64 -24.91 6.29
C LEU A 375 -6.85 -24.07 7.56
N ILE A 376 -7.74 -23.08 7.51
CA ILE A 376 -8.05 -22.19 8.65
C ILE A 376 -8.81 -22.95 9.74
N PHE A 377 -9.93 -23.57 9.36
CA PHE A 377 -10.87 -24.18 10.30
C PHE A 377 -10.64 -25.68 10.50
N GLY A 378 -9.87 -26.31 9.62
CA GLY A 378 -9.89 -27.77 9.46
C GLY A 378 -11.08 -28.21 8.61
N GLN A 379 -10.92 -29.33 7.89
CA GLN A 379 -11.92 -29.79 6.92
C GLN A 379 -13.31 -30.04 7.54
N LEU A 380 -13.35 -30.62 8.75
CA LEU A 380 -14.60 -30.97 9.42
C LEU A 380 -15.40 -29.72 9.77
N LEU A 381 -14.79 -28.77 10.49
CA LEU A 381 -15.45 -27.52 10.87
C LEU A 381 -15.79 -26.68 9.63
N TRP A 382 -14.91 -26.63 8.63
CA TRP A 382 -15.17 -25.91 7.39
C TRP A 382 -16.42 -26.43 6.66
N ASN A 383 -16.58 -27.75 6.56
CA ASN A 383 -17.77 -28.36 5.98
C ASN A 383 -19.06 -27.98 6.72
N GLN A 384 -18.97 -27.75 8.03
CA GLN A 384 -20.11 -27.34 8.85
C GLN A 384 -20.48 -25.86 8.67
N ILE A 385 -19.49 -24.96 8.63
CA ILE A 385 -19.75 -23.50 8.73
C ILE A 385 -19.76 -22.75 7.39
N ARG A 386 -19.25 -23.34 6.30
CA ARG A 386 -19.09 -22.62 5.02
C ARG A 386 -20.40 -22.25 4.31
N GLY A 387 -21.52 -22.88 4.66
CA GLY A 387 -22.80 -22.67 3.98
C GLY A 387 -22.75 -22.99 2.48
N ASP A 388 -23.15 -22.02 1.66
CA ASP A 388 -23.22 -22.08 0.20
C ASP A 388 -21.91 -21.72 -0.52
N MET A 389 -20.84 -21.39 0.23
CA MET A 389 -19.54 -21.07 -0.35
C MET A 389 -18.95 -22.27 -1.09
N SER A 390 -18.27 -21.98 -2.20
CA SER A 390 -17.61 -22.96 -3.06
C SER A 390 -16.71 -23.91 -2.27
N TYR A 391 -16.72 -25.19 -2.67
CA TYR A 391 -15.76 -26.17 -2.18
C TYR A 391 -14.34 -25.66 -2.43
N ALA A 392 -13.56 -25.56 -1.36
CA ALA A 392 -12.14 -25.27 -1.47
C ALA A 392 -11.46 -26.42 -2.22
N SER A 393 -10.67 -26.09 -3.24
CA SER A 393 -9.79 -27.07 -3.86
C SER A 393 -8.73 -27.46 -2.83
N THR A 394 -8.69 -28.73 -2.43
CA THR A 394 -7.61 -29.26 -1.58
C THR A 394 -6.29 -29.43 -2.34
N VAL A 395 -6.27 -29.05 -3.63
CA VAL A 395 -5.10 -29.13 -4.52
C VAL A 395 -4.49 -27.73 -4.72
N ASP A 396 -4.66 -26.83 -3.76
CA ASP A 396 -4.04 -25.51 -3.82
C ASP A 396 -2.55 -25.55 -3.42
N PRO A 397 -1.73 -24.59 -3.91
CA PRO A 397 -0.29 -24.59 -3.66
C PRO A 397 0.12 -24.47 -2.19
N ILE A 398 -0.72 -23.85 -1.33
CA ILE A 398 -0.45 -23.71 0.09
C ILE A 398 -0.72 -25.04 0.80
N THR A 399 -1.83 -25.72 0.48
CA THR A 399 -2.08 -27.08 1.00
C THR A 399 -0.95 -28.03 0.62
N ALA A 400 -0.49 -27.99 -0.64
CA ALA A 400 0.65 -28.78 -1.09
C ALA A 400 1.94 -28.47 -0.31
N LEU A 401 2.23 -27.19 -0.03
CA LEU A 401 3.36 -26.78 0.79
C LEU A 401 3.32 -27.42 2.19
N PHE A 402 2.16 -27.41 2.85
CA PHE A 402 2.03 -27.98 4.19
C PHE A 402 2.15 -29.51 4.20
N GLN A 403 1.56 -30.17 3.22
CA GLN A 403 1.62 -31.64 3.08
C GLN A 403 3.03 -32.14 2.76
N GLN A 404 3.75 -31.45 1.87
CA GLN A 404 5.03 -31.95 1.33
C GLN A 404 6.24 -31.47 2.14
N THR A 405 6.25 -30.22 2.58
CA THR A 405 7.45 -29.60 3.15
C THR A 405 7.34 -29.51 4.67
N ILE A 406 6.26 -28.94 5.17
CA ILE A 406 6.17 -28.57 6.59
C ILE A 406 5.89 -29.81 7.45
N HIS A 407 4.99 -30.70 6.99
CA HIS A 407 4.74 -31.96 7.68
C HIS A 407 6.02 -32.77 7.87
N VAL A 408 6.83 -32.89 6.82
CA VAL A 408 8.08 -33.65 6.83
C VAL A 408 9.14 -32.99 7.72
N ALA A 409 9.29 -31.66 7.66
CA ALA A 409 10.38 -30.95 8.32
C ALA A 409 10.11 -30.62 9.81
N PHE A 410 8.85 -30.41 10.20
CA PHE A 410 8.52 -29.88 11.53
C PHE A 410 7.60 -30.79 12.36
N GLY A 411 7.07 -31.87 11.75
CA GLY A 411 6.01 -32.67 12.35
C GLY A 411 4.68 -31.91 12.37
N HIS A 412 3.59 -32.58 12.03
CA HIS A 412 2.28 -31.92 12.02
C HIS A 412 1.54 -32.21 13.33
N GLN A 413 1.24 -31.15 14.07
CA GLN A 413 -0.01 -31.10 14.83
C GLN A 413 -0.97 -30.25 14.02
N ALA A 414 -2.15 -30.79 13.70
CA ALA A 414 -3.23 -30.07 13.03
C ALA A 414 -3.88 -29.05 13.99
N ASP A 415 -3.04 -28.24 14.64
CA ASP A 415 -3.48 -27.20 15.55
C ASP A 415 -3.88 -25.97 14.74
N THR A 416 -5.16 -25.64 14.78
CA THR A 416 -5.69 -24.44 14.13
C THR A 416 -5.41 -23.18 14.94
N HIS A 417 -4.98 -23.33 16.21
CA HIS A 417 -4.96 -22.29 17.23
C HIS A 417 -6.30 -21.57 17.41
N LEU A 418 -7.40 -22.20 16.98
CA LEU A 418 -8.76 -21.71 17.19
C LEU A 418 -9.37 -22.40 18.41
N LYS A 419 -10.09 -21.63 19.23
CA LYS A 419 -10.78 -22.17 20.40
C LYS A 419 -11.92 -23.09 19.96
N PRO A 420 -11.93 -24.39 20.34
CA PRO A 420 -13.00 -25.30 19.96
C PRO A 420 -14.38 -24.79 20.40
N GLY A 421 -15.37 -24.89 19.51
CA GLY A 421 -16.75 -24.45 19.77
C GLY A 421 -16.97 -22.92 19.76
N HIS A 422 -15.90 -22.13 19.63
CA HIS A 422 -15.97 -20.66 19.64
C HIS A 422 -16.46 -20.07 18.31
N ILE A 423 -16.15 -20.74 17.20
CA ILE A 423 -16.62 -20.35 15.86
C ILE A 423 -17.70 -21.34 15.44
N GLN A 424 -18.94 -20.87 15.45
CA GLN A 424 -20.12 -21.66 15.05
C GLN A 424 -20.72 -21.17 13.73
N SER A 425 -20.41 -19.93 13.33
CA SER A 425 -20.84 -19.35 12.07
C SER A 425 -19.82 -18.34 11.55
N LEU A 426 -19.91 -18.01 10.26
CA LEU A 426 -19.11 -16.97 9.61
C LEU A 426 -19.83 -15.61 9.59
N GLN A 427 -21.01 -15.53 10.22
CA GLN A 427 -21.78 -14.29 10.28
C GLN A 427 -21.11 -13.28 11.21
N HIS A 428 -21.27 -12.00 10.87
CA HIS A 428 -20.72 -10.89 11.62
C HIS A 428 -21.63 -10.57 12.82
N GLU A 429 -21.10 -10.64 14.04
CA GLU A 429 -21.85 -10.45 15.30
C GLU A 429 -22.06 -8.97 15.70
N GLY A 430 -21.65 -8.04 14.85
CA GLY A 430 -21.64 -6.61 15.17
C GLY A 430 -20.33 -6.20 15.84
N LEU A 431 -20.05 -4.91 15.85
CA LEU A 431 -18.85 -4.34 16.46
C LEU A 431 -19.25 -3.68 17.78
N ASN A 432 -19.19 -4.43 18.89
CA ASN A 432 -19.81 -4.01 20.15
C ASN A 432 -18.79 -3.73 21.27
N CYS A 433 -17.55 -4.22 21.14
CA CYS A 433 -16.55 -4.15 22.19
C CYS A 433 -15.34 -3.30 21.81
N TRP A 434 -15.02 -2.29 22.61
CA TRP A 434 -13.76 -1.57 22.51
C TRP A 434 -12.67 -2.26 23.33
N ARG A 435 -11.56 -2.65 22.70
CA ARG A 435 -10.36 -3.19 23.38
C ARG A 435 -9.09 -2.48 22.93
N PRO A 436 -8.04 -2.43 23.77
CA PRO A 436 -6.73 -1.91 23.38
C PRO A 436 -6.18 -2.66 22.16
N VAL A 437 -5.55 -1.95 21.22
CA VAL A 437 -4.87 -2.62 20.11
C VAL A 437 -3.50 -3.13 20.56
N PHE A 438 -3.13 -4.34 20.14
CA PHE A 438 -1.83 -4.95 20.46
C PHE A 438 -0.65 -4.06 20.06
N CYS A 439 -0.77 -3.34 18.95
CA CYS A 439 0.25 -2.45 18.38
C CYS A 439 0.62 -1.27 19.30
N TYR A 440 -0.36 -0.71 20.02
CA TYR A 440 -0.17 0.42 20.91
C TYR A 440 0.63 0.03 22.15
N LEU A 441 0.39 -1.16 22.70
CA LEU A 441 1.13 -1.68 23.84
C LEU A 441 2.62 -1.89 23.52
N LEU A 442 2.94 -2.31 22.29
CA LEU A 442 4.33 -2.49 21.85
C LEU A 442 5.06 -1.16 21.72
N VAL A 443 4.45 -0.16 21.08
CA VAL A 443 5.05 1.18 20.92
C VAL A 443 5.20 1.90 22.26
N LYS A 444 4.18 1.82 23.13
CA LYS A 444 4.21 2.45 24.45
C LYS A 444 5.28 1.83 25.36
N ARG A 445 5.44 0.49 25.33
CA ARG A 445 6.49 -0.20 26.08
C ARG A 445 7.88 0.05 25.52
N ALA A 446 8.04 0.08 24.20
CA ALA A 446 9.31 0.45 23.57
C ALA A 446 9.74 1.87 23.97
N LYS A 447 8.81 2.85 23.92
CA LYS A 447 9.06 4.23 24.36
C LYS A 447 9.39 4.33 25.84
N ALA A 448 8.67 3.59 26.70
CA ALA A 448 8.96 3.54 28.13
C ALA A 448 10.34 2.93 28.43
N ASN A 449 10.77 1.94 27.64
CA ASN A 449 12.09 1.33 27.78
C ASN A 449 13.22 2.21 27.21
N SER A 450 12.97 2.98 26.14
CA SER A 450 13.95 3.92 25.57
C SER A 450 14.12 5.21 26.39
N ALA A 451 13.18 5.52 27.29
CA ALA A 451 13.29 6.65 28.21
C ALA A 451 14.29 6.39 29.35
N LYS A 452 14.84 5.17 29.46
CA LYS A 452 15.99 4.91 30.34
C LYS A 452 17.27 5.39 29.62
N PRO A 453 18.10 6.24 30.24
CA PRO A 453 19.31 6.76 29.61
C PRO A 453 20.23 5.61 29.22
N ALA A 454 20.46 5.45 27.91
CA ALA A 454 21.29 4.38 27.37
C ALA A 454 22.76 4.65 27.66
N THR A 455 23.43 3.66 28.28
CA THR A 455 24.88 3.48 28.18
C THR A 455 25.27 3.42 26.70
N LYS A 456 26.30 4.20 26.34
CA LYS A 456 26.74 4.39 24.95
C LYS A 456 27.16 3.06 24.31
N GLY A 457 26.59 2.77 23.14
CA GLY A 457 27.14 1.80 22.20
C GLY A 457 26.21 0.64 21.88
N GLY A 458 25.39 0.81 20.84
CA GLY A 458 24.65 -0.27 20.21
C GLY A 458 23.20 0.10 19.92
N GLN A 459 22.85 0.29 18.65
CA GLN A 459 21.47 0.11 18.19
C GLN A 459 21.13 -1.37 18.40
N VAL A 460 20.62 -1.69 19.58
CA VAL A 460 20.10 -3.01 19.90
C VAL A 460 18.61 -2.82 20.14
N TRP A 461 17.79 -3.25 19.18
CA TRP A 461 16.48 -3.80 19.50
C TRP A 461 16.73 -5.07 20.30
N SER A 462 17.14 -4.91 21.56
CA SER A 462 17.41 -6.03 22.46
C SER A 462 16.05 -6.63 22.77
N ILE A 463 15.78 -7.70 22.06
CA ILE A 463 14.70 -8.66 22.26
C ILE A 463 14.43 -8.78 23.77
N LEU A 464 13.18 -8.56 24.13
CA LEU A 464 12.59 -8.83 25.44
C LEU A 464 13.02 -10.22 25.92
N LYS A 465 14.05 -10.29 26.77
CA LYS A 465 14.13 -11.35 27.77
C LYS A 465 12.99 -11.10 28.74
N MET A 466 11.93 -11.89 28.64
CA MET A 466 10.88 -11.93 29.64
C MET A 466 11.48 -12.46 30.95
N HIS A 467 11.88 -11.54 31.83
CA HIS A 467 12.02 -11.81 33.26
C HIS A 467 11.02 -10.91 33.96
N VAL A 468 10.04 -11.54 34.61
CA VAL A 468 9.14 -10.87 35.55
C VAL A 468 9.53 -11.40 36.93
N PRO A 469 9.75 -10.54 37.94
CA PRO A 469 10.10 -10.98 39.28
C PRO A 469 8.96 -11.83 39.88
N SER A 470 9.36 -12.81 40.68
CA SER A 470 8.50 -13.68 41.49
C SER A 470 7.52 -12.91 42.37
#